data_AF-A0AAN7GZN7-F1
#
_entry.id   AF-A0AAN7GZN7-F1
#
_cell.length_a   1.000
_cell.length_b   1.000
_cell.length_c   1.000
_cell.angle_alpha   90.00
_cell.angle_beta   90.00
_cell.angle_gamma   90.00
#
_symmetry.space_group_name_H-M   'P 1'
#
loop_
_entity.id
_entity.type
_entity.pdbx_description
1 polymer ?
#
loop_
_entity_poly.entity_id
_entity_poly.type
_entity_poly.pdbx_seq_one_letter_code
_entity_poly.pdbx_strand_id
1 'polypeptide(L)'
;SVRHSNMKALLTRLDTVTRRTNNNQHDAPQPMPSTPSTIHSSGSNTIPSRQTSVQSHTLTANTAATSWAPTVSPPLLPQQPQRQYWSHQLQSSPSSQITLEQRIALEESFKRKHADLTTRAAILLAEIQALKHLGSISQEEALRQDEEIIAFLRGIRYGKLSSSPLGQAPTTDELSGTPQKAQTPIRALARCVTESLKLYNRDAAYDLVIQDFKSLLPDGTYTDLPLEISTRASLLTSALPISPDPEKFVTESIMHFEHEILATQNPEYYANSQTFKAKAKVALIPRERFLSTSDNYAWDLQELVNEIVVKWKGKEWKNPVTDEFFSAQDIKRIREHPLGRGI
;
A
#
# COMPACT_ATOMS: atom_id res chain seq x y z
N SER A 1 31.97 -5.18 -0.50
CA SER A 1 31.72 -5.89 -1.76
C SER A 1 30.36 -6.59 -1.78
N VAL A 2 30.05 -7.49 -0.83
CA VAL A 2 28.76 -8.24 -0.79
C VAL A 2 27.52 -7.34 -0.61
N ARG A 3 27.59 -6.29 0.21
CA ARG A 3 26.47 -5.36 0.47
C ARG A 3 26.03 -4.54 -0.77
N HIS A 4 26.98 -4.13 -1.61
CA HIS A 4 26.71 -3.42 -2.87
C HIS A 4 26.01 -4.32 -3.90
N SER A 5 26.30 -5.63 -3.89
CA SER A 5 25.62 -6.61 -4.74
C SER A 5 24.17 -6.82 -4.34
N ASN A 6 23.83 -6.79 -3.05
CA ASN A 6 22.46 -7.03 -2.59
C ASN A 6 21.52 -5.86 -2.93
N MET A 7 21.99 -4.60 -2.79
CA MET A 7 21.19 -3.43 -3.16
C MET A 7 21.01 -3.32 -4.69
N LYS A 8 22.06 -3.60 -5.48
CA LYS A 8 21.93 -3.73 -6.95
C LYS A 8 21.00 -4.87 -7.33
N ALA A 9 21.05 -6.02 -6.66
CA ALA A 9 20.16 -7.15 -6.95
C ALA A 9 18.69 -6.84 -6.62
N LEU A 10 18.42 -6.11 -5.54
CA LEU A 10 17.06 -5.65 -5.18
C LEU A 10 16.50 -4.66 -6.20
N LEU A 11 17.30 -3.65 -6.59
CA LEU A 11 16.91 -2.68 -7.61
C LEU A 11 16.72 -3.34 -8.99
N THR A 12 17.58 -4.29 -9.36
CA THR A 12 17.46 -5.05 -10.61
C THR A 12 16.20 -5.92 -10.62
N ARG A 13 15.84 -6.54 -9.49
CA ARG A 13 14.63 -7.37 -9.37
C ARG A 13 13.35 -6.55 -9.46
N LEU A 14 13.33 -5.34 -8.89
CA LEU A 14 12.20 -4.42 -9.03
C LEU A 14 12.01 -4.00 -10.50
N ASP A 15 13.08 -3.64 -11.21
CA ASP A 15 13.02 -3.30 -12.65
C ASP A 15 12.52 -4.47 -13.52
N THR A 16 12.82 -5.72 -13.16
CA THR A 16 12.39 -6.90 -13.94
C THR A 16 10.89 -7.16 -13.82
N VAL A 17 10.30 -6.86 -12.66
CA VAL A 17 8.86 -7.00 -12.42
C VAL A 17 8.09 -5.93 -13.19
N THR A 18 8.58 -4.68 -13.21
CA THR A 18 7.95 -3.55 -13.92
C THR A 18 7.99 -3.72 -15.45
N ARG A 19 9.03 -4.34 -16.01
CA ARG A 19 9.08 -4.68 -17.45
C ARG A 19 8.12 -5.80 -17.86
N ARG A 20 7.88 -6.79 -16.99
CA ARG A 20 6.94 -7.89 -17.30
C ARG A 20 5.48 -7.44 -17.32
N THR A 21 5.11 -6.41 -16.56
CA THR A 21 3.76 -5.86 -16.58
C THR A 21 3.48 -5.01 -17.83
N ASN A 22 4.47 -4.31 -18.39
CA ASN A 22 4.28 -3.50 -19.59
C ASN A 22 4.28 -4.30 -20.90
N ASN A 23 5.01 -5.42 -20.98
CA ASN A 23 5.06 -6.22 -22.22
C ASN A 23 3.80 -7.07 -22.48
N ASN A 24 2.92 -7.28 -21.48
CA ASN A 24 1.67 -8.02 -21.67
C ASN A 24 0.50 -7.16 -22.20
N GLN A 25 0.76 -5.92 -22.62
CA GLN A 25 -0.29 -4.98 -23.08
C GLN A 25 -0.24 -4.66 -24.58
N HIS A 26 0.62 -5.33 -25.37
CA HIS A 26 0.77 -5.06 -26.81
C HIS A 26 0.46 -6.21 -27.77
N ASP A 27 0.11 -7.41 -27.28
CA ASP A 27 -0.31 -8.53 -28.13
C ASP A 27 -1.79 -8.86 -27.91
N ALA A 28 -2.68 -7.99 -28.39
CA ALA A 28 -4.07 -8.33 -28.63
C ALA A 28 -4.30 -8.39 -30.16
N PRO A 29 -4.78 -9.52 -30.72
CA PRO A 29 -5.00 -9.65 -32.15
C PRO A 29 -6.14 -8.72 -32.60
N GLN A 30 -5.90 -7.97 -33.68
CA GLN A 30 -6.89 -7.11 -34.31
C GLN A 30 -8.07 -7.92 -34.88
N PRO A 31 -9.32 -7.42 -34.78
CA PRO A 31 -10.46 -8.06 -35.41
C PRO A 31 -10.46 -7.82 -36.93
N MET A 32 -10.64 -8.91 -37.69
CA MET A 32 -10.75 -8.90 -39.15
C MET A 32 -12.04 -8.19 -39.63
N PRO A 33 -12.03 -7.55 -40.82
CA PRO A 33 -13.19 -6.90 -41.39
C PRO A 33 -14.14 -7.93 -42.02
N SER A 34 -15.39 -7.99 -41.54
CA SER A 34 -16.46 -8.77 -42.14
C SER A 34 -17.10 -8.03 -43.32
N THR A 35 -17.21 -8.71 -44.46
CA THR A 35 -17.88 -8.29 -45.70
C THR A 35 -19.40 -8.27 -45.57
N PRO A 36 -20.11 -7.47 -46.38
CA PRO A 36 -21.57 -7.38 -46.32
C PRO A 36 -22.21 -8.49 -47.17
N SER A 37 -23.16 -9.22 -46.57
CA SER A 37 -24.03 -10.15 -47.30
C SER A 37 -25.47 -9.66 -47.24
N THR A 38 -25.97 -9.32 -48.42
CA THR A 38 -27.36 -8.98 -48.74
C THR A 38 -28.24 -10.22 -48.63
N ILE A 39 -29.27 -10.20 -47.78
CA ILE A 39 -30.41 -11.14 -47.87
C ILE A 39 -31.71 -10.38 -47.60
N HIS A 40 -32.60 -10.41 -48.59
CA HIS A 40 -34.02 -10.11 -48.51
C HIS A 40 -34.75 -11.12 -47.62
N SER A 41 -35.71 -10.68 -46.79
CA SER A 41 -37.09 -11.21 -46.77
C SER A 41 -37.93 -10.60 -45.63
N SER A 42 -39.00 -9.91 -46.04
CA SER A 42 -40.41 -10.07 -45.64
C SER A 42 -40.74 -10.79 -44.33
N GLY A 43 -41.57 -10.18 -43.48
CA GLY A 43 -42.28 -10.90 -42.41
C GLY A 43 -42.85 -10.04 -41.30
N SER A 44 -44.09 -9.60 -41.48
CA SER A 44 -45.02 -9.05 -40.48
C SER A 44 -45.15 -9.90 -39.20
N ASN A 45 -45.23 -9.26 -38.01
CA ASN A 45 -46.38 -9.36 -37.09
C ASN A 45 -46.15 -8.74 -35.68
N THR A 46 -47.08 -7.84 -35.35
CA THR A 46 -47.91 -7.80 -34.12
C THR A 46 -47.26 -7.59 -32.74
N ILE A 47 -47.58 -6.41 -32.19
CA ILE A 47 -47.46 -5.91 -30.82
C ILE A 47 -48.36 -6.73 -29.86
N PRO A 48 -48.01 -6.89 -28.57
CA PRO A 48 -48.79 -6.15 -27.59
C PRO A 48 -47.95 -5.53 -26.46
N SER A 49 -48.24 -4.26 -26.22
CA SER A 49 -47.84 -3.44 -25.09
C SER A 49 -48.40 -4.00 -23.78
N ARG A 50 -47.55 -4.12 -22.75
CA ARG A 50 -48.00 -4.37 -21.37
C ARG A 50 -47.68 -3.15 -20.51
N GLN A 51 -48.70 -2.31 -20.33
CA GLN A 51 -48.74 -1.27 -19.31
C GLN A 51 -48.84 -1.95 -17.93
N THR A 52 -47.96 -1.59 -17.00
CA THR A 52 -48.17 -1.85 -15.57
C THR A 52 -48.27 -0.51 -14.86
N SER A 53 -49.50 -0.18 -14.49
CA SER A 53 -49.87 0.90 -13.59
C SER A 53 -49.73 0.37 -12.16
N VAL A 54 -48.93 1.02 -11.32
CA VAL A 54 -48.97 0.81 -9.87
C VAL A 54 -49.31 2.13 -9.20
N GLN A 55 -50.44 2.10 -8.50
CA GLN A 55 -51.11 3.21 -7.85
C GLN A 55 -50.39 3.61 -6.56
N SER A 56 -50.37 4.93 -6.36
CA SER A 56 -49.98 5.66 -5.17
C SER A 56 -51.04 5.46 -4.07
N HIS A 57 -50.61 5.12 -2.85
CA HIS A 57 -51.42 5.31 -1.65
C HIS A 57 -50.75 6.32 -0.72
N THR A 58 -51.31 7.52 -0.70
CA THR A 58 -51.14 8.54 0.34
C THR A 58 -52.09 8.22 1.49
N LEU A 59 -51.58 8.22 2.72
CA LEU A 59 -52.40 8.26 3.94
C LEU A 59 -51.98 9.49 4.76
N THR A 60 -52.95 10.37 4.93
CA THR A 60 -52.96 11.56 5.80
C THR A 60 -54.02 11.37 6.87
N ALA A 61 -53.70 11.65 8.14
CA ALA A 61 -54.54 12.27 9.19
C ALA A 61 -53.88 12.02 10.56
N ASN A 62 -53.36 13.04 11.24
CA ASN A 62 -54.07 13.91 12.20
C ASN A 62 -54.56 13.20 13.48
N THR A 63 -53.92 13.51 14.61
CA THR A 63 -54.62 13.70 15.89
C THR A 63 -53.83 14.66 16.78
N ALA A 64 -54.55 15.60 17.38
CA ALA A 64 -54.06 16.73 18.15
C ALA A 64 -54.30 16.54 19.66
N ALA A 65 -53.61 17.38 20.45
CA ALA A 65 -53.86 17.77 21.85
C ALA A 65 -53.70 16.67 22.92
N THR A 66 -53.06 16.88 24.08
CA THR A 66 -53.34 17.94 25.07
C THR A 66 -52.13 18.12 26.02
N SER A 67 -52.01 19.33 26.56
CA SER A 67 -51.16 19.82 27.67
C SER A 67 -51.21 18.92 28.93
N TRP A 68 -50.29 19.02 29.91
CA TRP A 68 -50.30 19.94 31.05
C TRP A 68 -48.90 19.94 31.73
N ALA A 69 -48.48 21.10 32.25
CA ALA A 69 -47.25 21.34 33.03
C ALA A 69 -47.41 20.87 34.51
N PRO A 70 -46.38 20.90 35.41
CA PRO A 70 -45.74 22.15 35.85
C PRO A 70 -44.22 22.13 36.11
N THR A 71 -43.65 23.31 35.87
CA THR A 71 -42.58 24.07 36.53
C THR A 71 -41.97 23.51 37.83
N VAL A 72 -40.65 23.23 37.80
CA VAL A 72 -39.74 23.40 38.94
C VAL A 72 -38.40 23.93 38.42
N SER A 73 -38.00 25.11 38.89
CA SER A 73 -36.71 25.75 38.59
C SER A 73 -35.61 25.26 39.52
N PRO A 74 -34.38 25.05 39.04
CA PRO A 74 -33.18 25.07 39.88
C PRO A 74 -32.20 26.19 39.48
N PRO A 75 -31.23 26.51 40.36
CA PRO A 75 -30.65 27.84 40.47
C PRO A 75 -29.47 28.10 39.53
N LEU A 76 -29.23 29.40 39.36
CA LEU A 76 -28.16 30.06 38.62
C LEU A 76 -26.75 29.49 38.94
N LEU A 77 -26.09 28.98 37.91
CA LEU A 77 -24.64 28.75 37.87
C LEU A 77 -23.98 29.81 36.97
N PRO A 78 -22.71 30.18 37.28
CA PRO A 78 -22.04 31.30 36.61
C PRO A 78 -21.67 30.96 35.17
N GLN A 79 -21.81 31.97 34.31
CA GLN A 79 -21.56 31.91 32.87
C GLN A 79 -20.11 31.52 32.56
N GLN A 80 -19.92 30.42 31.84
CA GLN A 80 -18.68 30.14 31.13
C GLN A 80 -18.63 30.94 29.82
N PRO A 81 -17.44 31.41 29.40
CA PRO A 81 -17.28 32.16 28.17
C PRO A 81 -17.62 31.29 26.96
N GLN A 82 -18.50 31.82 26.11
CA GLN A 82 -18.91 31.21 24.84
C GLN A 82 -17.69 30.92 23.96
N ARG A 83 -17.31 29.65 23.87
CA ARG A 83 -16.50 29.16 22.75
C ARG A 83 -17.39 29.15 21.52
N GLN A 84 -17.15 30.10 20.62
CA GLN A 84 -17.66 30.08 19.25
C GLN A 84 -17.23 28.77 18.58
N TYR A 85 -18.18 27.85 18.46
CA TYR A 85 -18.03 26.65 17.65
C TYR A 85 -17.97 27.09 16.19
N TRP A 86 -16.80 26.94 15.58
CA TRP A 86 -16.64 26.96 14.13
C TRP A 86 -17.32 25.71 13.56
N SER A 87 -18.61 25.82 13.24
CA SER A 87 -19.28 24.87 12.35
C SER A 87 -18.84 25.18 10.91
N HIS A 88 -17.60 24.80 10.56
CA HIS A 88 -17.21 24.72 9.17
C HIS A 88 -17.99 23.57 8.53
N GLN A 89 -18.96 23.98 7.75
CA GLN A 89 -19.67 23.26 6.72
C GLN A 89 -18.69 22.38 5.94
N LEU A 90 -18.68 21.08 6.24
CA LEU A 90 -18.03 20.06 5.41
C LEU A 90 -18.72 20.08 4.04
N GLN A 91 -18.18 20.85 3.11
CA GLN A 91 -18.43 20.66 1.69
C GLN A 91 -17.90 19.28 1.34
N SER A 92 -18.80 18.30 1.32
CA SER A 92 -18.56 16.98 0.78
C SER A 92 -18.02 17.15 -0.63
N SER A 93 -16.75 16.78 -0.83
CA SER A 93 -16.17 16.60 -2.16
C SER A 93 -17.12 15.76 -3.02
N PRO A 94 -17.22 16.01 -4.33
CA PRO A 94 -18.03 15.20 -5.23
C PRO A 94 -17.38 13.82 -5.32
N SER A 95 -17.73 12.97 -4.36
CA SER A 95 -17.52 11.53 -4.42
C SER A 95 -18.10 11.11 -5.76
N SER A 96 -17.32 10.50 -6.64
CA SER A 96 -17.83 9.92 -7.87
C SER A 96 -18.95 8.95 -7.48
N GLN A 97 -20.19 9.42 -7.57
CA GLN A 97 -21.35 8.65 -7.14
C GLN A 97 -21.50 7.56 -8.19
N ILE A 98 -20.93 6.39 -7.88
CA ILE A 98 -21.18 5.16 -8.62
C ILE A 98 -22.69 5.02 -8.68
N THR A 99 -23.24 5.06 -9.90
CA THR A 99 -24.70 4.97 -10.07
C THR A 99 -25.17 3.62 -9.53
N LEU A 100 -26.44 3.53 -9.12
CA LEU A 100 -27.01 2.26 -8.67
C LEU A 100 -26.81 1.16 -9.72
N GLU A 101 -26.95 1.50 -10.99
CA GLU A 101 -26.71 0.61 -12.12
C GLU A 101 -25.25 0.12 -12.18
N GLN A 102 -24.28 1.02 -12.01
CA GLN A 102 -22.87 0.65 -11.97
C GLN A 102 -22.55 -0.25 -10.77
N ARG A 103 -23.19 -0.03 -9.62
CA ARG A 103 -23.04 -0.89 -8.44
C ARG A 103 -23.58 -2.30 -8.73
N ILE A 104 -24.78 -2.41 -9.33
CA ILE A 104 -25.38 -3.70 -9.70
C ILE A 104 -24.48 -4.42 -10.71
N ALA A 105 -24.02 -3.72 -11.75
CA ALA A 105 -23.12 -4.30 -12.76
C ALA A 105 -21.79 -4.78 -12.14
N LEU A 106 -21.21 -4.02 -11.21
CA LEU A 106 -20.02 -4.44 -10.48
C LEU A 106 -20.27 -5.68 -9.64
N GLU A 107 -21.40 -5.73 -8.93
CA GLU A 107 -21.78 -6.87 -8.09
C GLU A 107 -21.98 -8.14 -8.92
N GLU A 108 -22.65 -8.05 -10.07
CA GLU A 108 -22.80 -9.16 -11.01
C GLU A 108 -21.45 -9.60 -11.57
N SER A 109 -20.59 -8.65 -11.95
CA SER A 109 -19.25 -8.96 -12.44
C SER A 109 -18.40 -9.67 -11.38
N PHE A 110 -18.52 -9.24 -10.12
CA PHE A 110 -17.83 -9.83 -8.99
C PHE A 110 -18.35 -11.24 -8.73
N LYS A 111 -19.67 -11.44 -8.68
CA LYS A 111 -20.31 -12.76 -8.54
C LYS A 111 -19.83 -13.73 -9.62
N ARG A 112 -19.79 -13.27 -10.87
CA ARG A 112 -19.32 -14.09 -12.01
C ARG A 112 -17.86 -14.47 -11.89
N LYS A 113 -16.98 -13.51 -11.58
CA LYS A 113 -15.54 -13.76 -11.41
C LYS A 113 -15.24 -14.63 -10.19
N HIS A 114 -15.98 -14.43 -9.10
CA HIS A 114 -15.89 -15.27 -7.91
C HIS A 114 -16.30 -16.71 -8.23
N ALA A 115 -17.41 -16.92 -8.95
CA ALA A 115 -17.85 -18.24 -9.38
C ALA A 115 -16.79 -18.93 -10.28
N ASP A 116 -16.21 -18.22 -11.25
CA ASP A 116 -15.12 -18.74 -12.10
C ASP A 116 -13.90 -19.13 -11.24
N LEU A 117 -13.46 -18.26 -10.33
CA LEU A 117 -12.34 -18.53 -9.43
C LEU A 117 -12.59 -19.76 -8.54
N THR A 118 -13.78 -19.89 -7.95
CA THR A 118 -14.15 -21.07 -7.15
C THR A 118 -14.17 -22.36 -7.96
N THR A 119 -14.59 -22.28 -9.23
CA THR A 119 -14.61 -23.43 -10.15
C THR A 119 -13.19 -23.89 -10.49
N ARG A 120 -12.31 -22.94 -10.83
CA ARG A 120 -10.90 -23.24 -11.11
C ARG A 120 -10.18 -23.81 -9.89
N ALA A 121 -10.43 -23.24 -8.70
CA ALA A 121 -9.86 -23.77 -7.47
C ALA A 121 -10.33 -25.20 -7.17
N ALA A 122 -11.60 -25.53 -7.48
CA ALA A 122 -12.11 -26.88 -7.33
C ALA A 122 -11.46 -27.88 -8.31
N ILE A 123 -11.24 -27.48 -9.57
CA ILE A 123 -10.56 -28.30 -10.59
C ILE A 123 -9.12 -28.59 -10.16
N LEU A 124 -8.36 -27.55 -9.81
CA LEU A 124 -6.97 -27.71 -9.36
C LEU A 124 -6.85 -28.59 -8.12
N LEU A 125 -7.79 -28.45 -7.17
CA LEU A 125 -7.81 -29.28 -5.97
C LEU A 125 -8.07 -30.75 -6.30
N ALA A 126 -8.95 -31.04 -7.27
CA ALA A 126 -9.19 -32.40 -7.75
C ALA A 126 -7.97 -32.98 -8.48
N GLU A 127 -7.27 -32.17 -9.29
CA GLU A 127 -6.03 -32.58 -9.97
C GLU A 127 -4.91 -32.92 -8.97
N ILE A 128 -4.67 -32.04 -7.98
CA ILE A 128 -3.67 -32.29 -6.92
C ILE A 128 -3.99 -33.58 -6.16
N GLN A 129 -5.26 -33.82 -5.84
CA GLN A 129 -5.69 -35.05 -5.18
C GLN A 129 -5.47 -36.29 -6.07
N ALA A 130 -5.80 -36.23 -7.36
CA ALA A 130 -5.57 -37.32 -8.30
C ALA A 130 -4.07 -37.64 -8.44
N LEU A 131 -3.22 -36.61 -8.53
CA LEU A 131 -1.76 -36.77 -8.59
C LEU A 131 -1.21 -37.39 -7.29
N LYS A 132 -1.72 -37.00 -6.12
CA LYS A 132 -1.36 -37.61 -4.82
C LYS A 132 -1.67 -39.11 -4.78
N HIS A 133 -2.73 -39.55 -5.45
CA HIS A 133 -3.12 -40.96 -5.53
C HIS A 133 -2.34 -41.76 -6.59
N LEU A 134 -1.80 -41.13 -7.64
CA LEU A 134 -1.10 -41.78 -8.74
C LEU A 134 0.38 -42.09 -8.47
N GLY A 135 0.98 -41.52 -7.43
CA GLY A 135 2.16 -42.08 -6.77
C GLY A 135 3.46 -41.27 -6.81
N SER A 136 4.29 -41.60 -5.81
CA SER A 136 5.76 -41.58 -5.83
C SER A 136 6.48 -40.25 -6.11
N ILE A 137 6.32 -39.28 -5.22
CA ILE A 137 7.38 -38.28 -5.02
C ILE A 137 7.82 -38.32 -3.55
N SER A 138 8.97 -38.95 -3.35
CA SER A 138 9.83 -38.75 -2.18
C SER A 138 10.24 -37.27 -2.16
N GLN A 139 9.61 -36.44 -1.32
CA GLN A 139 10.13 -35.14 -0.88
C GLN A 139 9.21 -34.52 0.18
N GLU A 140 9.61 -34.59 1.45
CA GLU A 140 8.94 -33.91 2.57
C GLU A 140 8.80 -32.38 2.39
N GLU A 141 9.71 -31.77 1.62
CA GLU A 141 9.66 -30.34 1.29
C GLU A 141 8.52 -29.99 0.31
N ALA A 142 8.26 -30.85 -0.69
CA ALA A 142 7.17 -30.64 -1.65
C ALA A 142 5.80 -30.78 -0.97
N LEU A 143 5.68 -31.71 -0.02
CA LEU A 143 4.46 -31.90 0.76
C LEU A 143 4.07 -30.68 1.59
N ARG A 144 5.04 -29.88 2.08
CA ARG A 144 4.74 -28.65 2.83
C ARG A 144 4.18 -27.55 1.94
N GLN A 145 4.77 -27.35 0.76
CA GLN A 145 4.28 -26.37 -0.22
C GLN A 145 2.91 -26.78 -0.77
N ASP A 146 2.68 -28.07 -0.97
CA ASP A 146 1.39 -28.60 -1.44
C ASP A 146 0.28 -28.37 -0.41
N GLU A 147 0.52 -28.55 0.89
CA GLU A 147 -0.50 -28.32 1.92
C GLU A 147 -0.89 -26.83 2.04
N GLU A 148 0.04 -25.89 1.85
CA GLU A 148 -0.27 -24.46 1.81
C GLU A 148 -1.14 -24.10 0.60
N ILE A 149 -0.80 -24.63 -0.58
CA ILE A 149 -1.56 -24.43 -1.82
C ILE A 149 -2.95 -25.07 -1.67
N ILE A 150 -3.06 -26.28 -1.11
CA ILE A 150 -4.33 -26.96 -0.85
C ILE A 150 -5.18 -26.15 0.13
N ALA A 151 -4.59 -25.64 1.22
CA ALA A 151 -5.29 -24.81 2.19
C ALA A 151 -5.83 -23.51 1.56
N PHE A 152 -5.02 -22.86 0.72
CA PHE A 152 -5.42 -21.68 -0.03
C PHE A 152 -6.56 -21.98 -1.02
N LEU A 153 -6.45 -23.04 -1.83
CA LEU A 153 -7.48 -23.44 -2.79
C LEU A 153 -8.80 -23.84 -2.10
N ARG A 154 -8.74 -24.49 -0.93
CA ARG A 154 -9.91 -24.72 -0.08
C ARG A 154 -10.52 -23.40 0.40
N GLY A 155 -9.69 -22.47 0.85
CA GLY A 155 -10.12 -21.12 1.25
C GLY A 155 -10.92 -20.43 0.15
N ILE A 156 -10.37 -20.39 -1.06
CA ILE A 156 -11.07 -19.86 -2.24
C ILE A 156 -12.38 -20.60 -2.48
N ARG A 157 -12.38 -21.93 -2.51
CA ARG A 157 -13.57 -22.75 -2.78
C ARG A 157 -14.72 -22.48 -1.80
N TYR A 158 -14.41 -22.21 -0.53
CA TYR A 158 -15.41 -21.91 0.50
C TYR A 158 -15.69 -20.41 0.68
N GLY A 159 -15.24 -19.55 -0.24
CA GLY A 159 -15.50 -18.11 -0.21
C GLY A 159 -14.68 -17.34 0.83
N LYS A 160 -13.63 -17.94 1.40
CA LYS A 160 -12.67 -17.26 2.27
C LYS A 160 -11.58 -16.62 1.41
N LEU A 161 -11.79 -15.35 1.06
CA LEU A 161 -10.79 -14.53 0.35
C LEU A 161 -9.78 -13.84 1.30
N SER A 162 -9.87 -14.08 2.61
CA SER A 162 -8.93 -13.50 3.58
C SER A 162 -7.60 -14.26 3.58
N SER A 163 -6.55 -13.48 3.42
CA SER A 163 -5.13 -13.82 3.35
C SER A 163 -4.61 -14.76 4.45
N SER A 164 -3.82 -15.73 4.00
CA SER A 164 -2.81 -16.52 4.72
C SER A 164 -3.29 -17.79 5.47
N PRO A 165 -2.69 -18.97 5.20
CA PRO A 165 -2.82 -20.15 6.06
C PRO A 165 -2.02 -20.04 7.38
N LEU A 166 -1.31 -18.93 7.64
CA LEU A 166 -0.74 -18.61 8.95
C LEU A 166 -1.84 -18.14 9.90
N GLY A 167 -2.58 -19.11 10.42
CA GLY A 167 -3.55 -18.95 11.46
C GLY A 167 -3.95 -20.32 11.95
N GLN A 168 -2.96 -21.12 12.40
CA GLN A 168 -3.26 -22.20 13.32
C GLN A 168 -4.08 -21.59 14.45
N ALA A 169 -5.29 -22.09 14.65
CA ALA A 169 -6.01 -21.82 15.89
C ALA A 169 -5.07 -22.22 17.03
N PRO A 170 -4.75 -21.33 17.97
CA PRO A 170 -3.79 -21.64 19.02
C PRO A 170 -4.31 -22.85 19.80
N THR A 171 -3.57 -23.94 19.72
CA THR A 171 -3.66 -25.02 20.70
C THR A 171 -3.40 -24.39 22.06
N THR A 172 -4.28 -24.70 23.02
CA THR A 172 -4.45 -24.07 24.33
C THR A 172 -3.26 -24.10 25.30
N ASP A 173 -2.03 -24.38 24.85
CA ASP A 173 -0.88 -24.64 25.72
C ASP A 173 0.30 -23.65 25.63
N GLU A 174 0.25 -22.60 24.80
CA GLU A 174 1.31 -21.57 24.75
C GLU A 174 0.90 -20.26 25.46
N LEU A 175 0.95 -20.27 26.79
CA LEU A 175 0.47 -19.19 27.66
C LEU A 175 1.55 -18.17 28.10
N SER A 176 2.61 -17.96 27.31
CA SER A 176 3.60 -16.89 27.63
C SER A 176 4.07 -16.00 26.47
N GLY A 177 3.57 -16.21 25.25
CA GLY A 177 3.85 -15.29 24.14
C GLY A 177 3.03 -14.00 24.31
N THR A 178 3.69 -12.86 24.43
CA THR A 178 3.01 -11.56 24.31
C THR A 178 2.17 -11.54 23.04
N PRO A 179 0.89 -11.11 23.08
CA PRO A 179 0.01 -11.16 21.91
C PRO A 179 0.65 -10.37 20.77
N GLN A 180 1.07 -11.09 19.72
CA GLN A 180 1.66 -10.51 18.53
C GLN A 180 0.62 -9.55 17.94
N LYS A 181 0.92 -8.26 17.95
CA LYS A 181 -0.02 -7.22 17.51
C LYS A 181 -0.42 -7.53 16.07
N ALA A 182 -1.72 -7.73 15.84
CA ALA A 182 -2.24 -8.06 14.52
C ALA A 182 -1.76 -7.01 13.50
N GLN A 183 -1.07 -7.48 12.46
CA GLN A 183 -0.50 -6.60 11.44
C GLN A 183 -1.63 -5.88 10.69
N THR A 184 -1.42 -4.60 10.40
CA THR A 184 -2.39 -3.81 9.63
C THR A 184 -2.51 -4.39 8.22
N PRO A 185 -3.71 -4.65 7.67
CA PRO A 185 -3.84 -5.09 6.29
C PRO A 185 -3.22 -4.06 5.31
N ILE A 186 -2.50 -4.52 4.28
CA ILE A 186 -1.75 -3.62 3.38
C ILE A 186 -2.63 -2.54 2.73
N ARG A 187 -3.87 -2.91 2.37
CA ARG A 187 -4.86 -1.98 1.80
C ARG A 187 -5.39 -0.95 2.80
N ALA A 188 -5.36 -1.26 4.09
CA ALA A 188 -5.70 -0.29 5.12
C ALA A 188 -4.55 0.71 5.31
N LEU A 189 -3.31 0.21 5.40
CA LEU A 189 -2.11 1.05 5.45
C LEU A 189 -2.02 1.99 4.25
N ALA A 190 -2.15 1.46 3.03
CA ALA A 190 -2.09 2.24 1.80
C ALA A 190 -3.15 3.37 1.76
N ARG A 191 -4.35 3.13 2.29
CA ARG A 191 -5.38 4.17 2.44
C ARG A 191 -4.95 5.27 3.42
N CYS A 192 -4.45 4.91 4.60
CA CYS A 192 -3.98 5.89 5.59
C CYS A 192 -2.80 6.72 5.07
N VAL A 193 -1.84 6.08 4.39
CA VAL A 193 -0.72 6.76 3.73
C VAL A 193 -1.22 7.71 2.65
N THR A 194 -2.14 7.25 1.80
CA THR A 194 -2.73 8.07 0.73
C THR A 194 -3.44 9.29 1.28
N GLU A 195 -4.24 9.16 2.33
CA GLU A 195 -4.91 10.30 2.97
C GLU A 195 -3.90 11.29 3.58
N SER A 196 -2.82 10.79 4.21
CA SER A 196 -1.76 11.66 4.75
C SER A 196 -1.04 12.45 3.65
N LEU A 197 -0.75 11.79 2.51
CA LEU A 197 -0.12 12.42 1.34
C LEU A 197 -1.04 13.47 0.68
N LYS A 198 -2.36 13.23 0.63
CA LYS A 198 -3.35 14.22 0.12
C LYS A 198 -3.37 15.48 0.97
N LEU A 199 -3.15 15.37 2.27
CA LEU A 199 -3.06 16.50 3.19
C LEU A 199 -1.68 17.17 3.18
N TYR A 200 -0.80 16.81 2.24
CA TYR A 200 0.59 17.27 2.15
C TYR A 200 1.42 16.99 3.41
N ASN A 201 0.99 16.03 4.23
CA ASN A 201 1.70 15.64 5.46
C ASN A 201 2.56 14.40 5.19
N ARG A 202 3.71 14.65 4.57
CA ARG A 202 4.63 13.57 4.16
C ARG A 202 5.28 12.88 5.36
N ASP A 203 5.59 13.62 6.42
CA ASP A 203 6.21 13.06 7.63
C ASP A 203 5.27 12.08 8.34
N ALA A 204 3.99 12.44 8.49
CA ALA A 204 3.00 11.51 9.03
C ALA A 204 2.83 10.26 8.15
N ALA A 205 2.94 10.41 6.83
CA ALA A 205 2.91 9.27 5.91
C ALA A 205 4.11 8.34 6.11
N TYR A 206 5.32 8.89 6.30
CA TYR A 206 6.51 8.10 6.65
C TYR A 206 6.36 7.41 8.00
N ASP A 207 5.86 8.10 9.02
CA ASP A 207 5.67 7.54 10.36
C ASP A 207 4.76 6.30 10.34
N LEU A 208 3.67 6.35 9.55
CA LEU A 208 2.77 5.21 9.38
C LEU A 208 3.50 3.99 8.79
N VAL A 209 4.34 4.20 7.77
CA VAL A 209 5.08 3.12 7.11
C VAL A 209 6.19 2.58 8.01
N ILE A 210 6.97 3.47 8.65
CA ILE A 210 8.03 3.11 9.59
C ILE A 210 7.45 2.32 10.77
N GLN A 211 6.27 2.71 11.29
CA GLN A 211 5.60 1.97 12.35
C GLN A 211 5.13 0.59 11.91
N ASP A 212 4.59 0.45 10.68
CA ASP A 212 4.23 -0.85 10.11
C ASP A 212 5.47 -1.74 9.97
N PHE A 213 6.55 -1.21 9.39
CA PHE A 213 7.81 -1.94 9.23
C PHE A 213 8.44 -2.35 10.57
N LYS A 214 8.41 -1.45 11.57
CA LYS A 214 8.88 -1.75 12.92
C LYS A 214 8.11 -2.90 13.57
N SER A 215 6.81 -3.03 13.28
CA SER A 215 6.00 -4.14 13.80
C SER A 215 6.35 -5.50 13.18
N LEU A 216 7.11 -5.51 12.08
CA LEU A 216 7.61 -6.73 11.43
C LEU A 216 8.96 -7.19 11.98
N LEU A 217 9.65 -6.36 12.75
CA LEU A 217 10.93 -6.74 13.34
C LEU A 217 10.68 -7.63 14.57
N PRO A 218 11.24 -8.85 14.61
CA PRO A 218 11.40 -9.56 15.88
C PRO A 218 12.24 -8.75 16.88
N ASP A 219 12.16 -9.08 18.17
CA ASP A 219 13.06 -8.49 19.16
C ASP A 219 14.51 -8.94 18.88
N GLY A 220 15.37 -8.03 18.41
CA GLY A 220 16.74 -8.34 18.02
C GLY A 220 17.50 -7.19 17.38
N THR A 221 18.82 -7.34 17.25
CA THR A 221 19.70 -6.45 16.49
C THR A 221 19.80 -6.92 15.05
N TYR A 222 19.45 -6.05 14.10
CA TYR A 222 19.48 -6.37 12.67
C TYR A 222 20.68 -5.71 11.99
N THR A 223 21.37 -6.48 11.15
CA THR A 223 22.48 -5.97 10.31
C THR A 223 22.02 -5.51 8.95
N ASP A 224 20.95 -6.09 8.42
CA ASP A 224 20.43 -5.89 7.07
C ASP A 224 18.91 -5.77 7.09
N LEU A 225 18.33 -5.22 6.02
CA LEU A 225 16.89 -5.10 5.84
C LEU A 225 16.24 -6.50 5.74
N PRO A 226 15.34 -6.89 6.66
CA PRO A 226 14.68 -8.19 6.61
C PRO A 226 13.86 -8.40 5.32
N LEU A 227 13.78 -9.65 4.88
CA LEU A 227 13.05 -10.04 3.66
C LEU A 227 11.57 -9.65 3.77
N GLU A 228 11.00 -9.77 4.95
CA GLU A 228 9.61 -9.44 5.27
C GLU A 228 9.31 -7.98 4.98
N ILE A 229 10.23 -7.07 5.32
CA ILE A 229 10.09 -5.64 5.05
C ILE A 229 10.17 -5.38 3.55
N SER A 230 11.08 -6.06 2.84
CA SER A 230 11.19 -5.93 1.37
C SER A 230 9.91 -6.41 0.66
N THR A 231 9.36 -7.56 1.07
CA THR A 231 8.09 -8.07 0.55
C THR A 231 6.95 -7.11 0.90
N ARG A 232 6.91 -6.62 2.13
CA ARG A 232 5.89 -5.68 2.59
C ARG A 232 5.93 -4.37 1.81
N ALA A 233 7.11 -3.82 1.55
CA ALA A 233 7.32 -2.62 0.75
C ALA A 233 6.83 -2.82 -0.69
N SER A 234 7.14 -3.96 -1.32
CA SER A 234 6.65 -4.27 -2.67
C SER A 234 5.12 -4.33 -2.74
N LEU A 235 4.48 -4.91 -1.72
CA LEU A 235 3.02 -4.93 -1.61
C LEU A 235 2.44 -3.52 -1.38
N LEU A 236 3.12 -2.68 -0.60
CA LEU A 236 2.73 -1.29 -0.38
C LEU A 236 2.80 -0.49 -1.67
N THR A 237 3.91 -0.58 -2.41
CA THR A 237 4.09 0.06 -3.71
C THR A 237 2.94 -0.29 -4.66
N SER A 238 2.56 -1.57 -4.72
CA SER A 238 1.46 -2.05 -5.58
C SER A 238 0.07 -1.58 -5.12
N ALA A 239 -0.08 -1.21 -3.85
CA ALA A 239 -1.35 -0.81 -3.26
C ALA A 239 -1.55 0.72 -3.22
N LEU A 240 -0.49 1.51 -3.36
CA LEU A 240 -0.56 2.96 -3.42
C LEU A 240 -1.06 3.44 -4.80
N PRO A 241 -1.73 4.60 -4.86
CA PRO A 241 -2.10 5.21 -6.13
C PRO A 241 -0.86 5.60 -6.94
N ILE A 242 -1.00 5.69 -8.27
CA ILE A 242 0.09 6.01 -9.21
C ILE A 242 0.68 7.41 -8.98
N SER A 243 -0.08 8.32 -8.38
CA SER A 243 0.34 9.69 -8.08
C SER A 243 0.08 10.00 -6.61
N PRO A 244 1.08 10.47 -5.85
CA PRO A 244 2.48 10.70 -6.24
C PRO A 244 3.26 9.37 -6.44
N ASP A 245 4.39 9.42 -7.16
CA ASP A 245 5.27 8.29 -7.50
C ASP A 245 5.46 7.31 -6.32
N PRO A 246 4.78 6.15 -6.32
CA PRO A 246 4.75 5.24 -5.19
C PRO A 246 6.09 4.56 -4.96
N GLU A 247 6.85 4.28 -6.03
CA GLU A 247 8.16 3.65 -5.92
C GLU A 247 9.14 4.56 -5.20
N LYS A 248 9.16 5.84 -5.57
CA LYS A 248 9.97 6.86 -4.89
C LYS A 248 9.60 6.99 -3.42
N PHE A 249 8.30 7.12 -3.12
CA PHE A 249 7.83 7.27 -1.74
C PHE A 249 8.21 6.06 -0.87
N VAL A 250 8.01 4.84 -1.36
CA VAL A 250 8.35 3.62 -0.60
C VAL A 250 9.86 3.49 -0.43
N THR A 251 10.66 3.81 -1.46
CA THR A 251 12.12 3.81 -1.37
C THR A 251 12.62 4.77 -0.28
N GLU A 252 12.09 5.99 -0.23
CA GLU A 252 12.42 6.96 0.82
C GLU A 252 11.92 6.52 2.20
N SER A 253 10.76 5.85 2.27
CA SER A 253 10.24 5.29 3.52
C SER A 253 11.17 4.20 4.08
N ILE A 254 11.71 3.33 3.22
CA ILE A 254 12.74 2.36 3.60
C ILE A 254 13.99 3.08 4.09
N MET A 255 14.48 4.07 3.35
CA MET A 255 15.66 4.84 3.74
C MET A 255 15.51 5.48 5.13
N HIS A 256 14.34 6.06 5.45
CA HIS A 256 14.08 6.62 6.78
C HIS A 256 13.92 5.54 7.85
N PHE A 257 13.28 4.41 7.53
CA PHE A 257 13.22 3.26 8.44
C PHE A 257 14.62 2.74 8.80
N GLU A 258 15.49 2.56 7.81
CA GLU A 258 16.87 2.14 8.00
C GLU A 258 17.63 3.11 8.91
N HIS A 259 17.48 4.41 8.67
CA HIS A 259 18.14 5.45 9.46
C HIS A 259 17.66 5.49 10.91
N GLU A 260 16.35 5.50 11.13
CA GLU A 260 15.77 5.70 12.46
C GLU A 260 15.86 4.43 13.33
N ILE A 261 15.71 3.26 12.71
CA ILE A 261 15.63 1.98 13.42
C ILE A 261 16.95 1.23 13.33
N LEU A 262 17.45 0.96 12.13
CA LEU A 262 18.61 0.08 11.95
C LEU A 262 19.92 0.77 12.31
N ALA A 263 20.14 2.01 11.85
CA ALA A 263 21.38 2.73 12.15
C ALA A 263 21.49 3.16 13.63
N THR A 264 20.36 3.31 14.32
CA THR A 264 20.32 3.51 15.78
C THR A 264 20.78 2.26 16.54
N GLN A 265 20.40 1.07 16.07
CA GLN A 265 20.79 -0.21 16.67
C GLN A 265 22.19 -0.65 16.25
N ASN A 266 22.62 -0.29 15.04
CA ASN A 266 23.89 -0.67 14.45
C ASN A 266 24.64 0.56 13.90
N PRO A 267 25.61 1.12 14.65
CA PRO A 267 26.40 2.27 14.22
C PRO A 267 27.23 2.05 12.93
N GLU A 268 27.41 0.80 12.50
CA GLU A 268 28.15 0.41 11.28
C GLU A 268 27.22 0.13 10.08
N TYR A 269 25.94 0.51 10.18
CA TYR A 269 24.97 0.34 9.09
C TYR A 269 25.39 1.11 7.82
N TYR A 270 25.75 2.37 8.00
CA TYR A 270 26.28 3.23 6.93
C TYR A 270 27.81 3.18 6.88
N ALA A 271 28.38 3.56 5.73
CA ALA A 271 29.83 3.64 5.54
C ALA A 271 30.49 4.63 6.49
N ASN A 272 29.74 5.64 6.95
CA ASN A 272 30.13 6.60 7.97
C ASN A 272 29.28 6.46 9.23
N SER A 273 29.91 6.56 10.40
CA SER A 273 29.23 6.58 11.70
C SER A 273 28.88 8.01 12.18
N GLN A 274 29.50 9.03 11.57
CA GLN A 274 29.32 10.44 11.91
C GLN A 274 29.16 11.32 10.66
N THR A 275 28.53 12.49 10.81
CA THR A 275 28.50 13.53 9.79
C THR A 275 29.90 14.06 9.52
N PHE A 276 30.16 14.49 8.28
CA PHE A 276 31.53 14.77 7.87
C PHE A 276 32.06 16.08 8.46
N LYS A 277 31.22 17.13 8.63
CA LYS A 277 31.62 18.41 9.23
C LYS A 277 31.39 18.47 10.73
N ALA A 278 30.14 18.33 11.19
CA ALA A 278 29.81 18.53 12.60
C ALA A 278 30.26 17.37 13.50
N LYS A 279 30.69 16.23 12.93
CA LYS A 279 31.04 15.00 13.68
C LYS A 279 29.92 14.49 14.57
N ALA A 280 28.67 14.85 14.25
CA ALA A 280 27.49 14.33 14.94
C ALA A 280 27.26 12.87 14.52
N LYS A 281 26.72 12.02 15.40
CA LYS A 281 26.39 10.64 15.02
C LYS A 281 25.33 10.62 13.92
N VAL A 282 25.45 9.72 12.95
CA VAL A 282 24.49 9.60 11.83
C VAL A 282 23.05 9.36 12.31
N ALA A 283 22.86 8.54 13.34
CA ALA A 283 21.54 8.29 13.93
C ALA A 283 20.88 9.54 14.53
N LEU A 284 21.62 10.65 14.72
CA LEU A 284 21.10 11.91 15.24
C LEU A 284 20.77 12.94 14.14
N ILE A 285 21.03 12.61 12.86
CA ILE A 285 20.64 13.49 11.74
C ILE A 285 19.11 13.56 11.69
N PRO A 286 18.48 14.75 11.72
CA PRO A 286 17.04 14.86 11.59
C PRO A 286 16.54 14.35 10.23
N ARG A 287 15.33 13.77 10.18
CA ARG A 287 14.74 13.18 8.97
C ARG A 287 14.73 14.17 7.80
N GLU A 288 14.37 15.42 8.07
CA GLU A 288 14.29 16.52 7.12
C GLU A 288 15.64 16.98 6.56
N ARG A 289 16.74 16.48 7.12
CA ARG A 289 18.12 16.73 6.66
C ARG A 289 18.79 15.45 6.16
N PHE A 290 18.18 14.30 6.33
CA PHE A 290 18.82 13.02 6.09
C PHE A 290 18.69 12.58 4.62
N LEU A 291 19.80 12.12 4.04
CA LEU A 291 19.81 11.41 2.76
C LEU A 291 20.88 10.30 2.78
N SER A 292 20.53 9.12 2.29
CA SER A 292 21.51 8.06 1.97
C SER A 292 21.76 8.00 0.46
N THR A 293 23.02 7.88 0.07
CA THR A 293 23.46 7.76 -1.34
C THR A 293 23.85 6.33 -1.71
N SER A 294 23.97 6.04 -3.01
CA SER A 294 24.24 4.69 -3.51
C SER A 294 25.57 4.08 -3.04
N ASP A 295 26.54 4.90 -2.67
CA ASP A 295 27.82 4.53 -2.03
C ASP A 295 27.68 4.14 -0.54
N ASN A 296 26.45 4.08 -0.01
CA ASN A 296 26.11 3.77 1.37
C ASN A 296 26.59 4.82 2.40
N TYR A 297 26.82 6.05 1.97
CA TYR A 297 27.05 7.17 2.89
C TYR A 297 25.73 7.81 3.33
N ALA A 298 25.64 8.09 4.62
CA ALA A 298 24.58 8.86 5.24
C ALA A 298 24.99 10.33 5.36
N TRP A 299 24.19 11.20 4.77
CA TRP A 299 24.46 12.63 4.68
C TRP A 299 23.48 13.43 5.52
N ASP A 300 24.04 14.39 6.26
CA ASP A 300 23.32 15.61 6.58
C ASP A 300 23.37 16.50 5.33
N LEU A 301 22.24 16.62 4.65
CA LEU A 301 22.16 17.34 3.39
C LEU A 301 22.50 18.81 3.51
N GLN A 302 22.28 19.43 4.66
CA GLN A 302 22.69 20.82 4.82
C GLN A 302 24.22 20.95 4.81
N GLU A 303 24.94 20.01 5.42
CA GLU A 303 26.40 19.97 5.35
C GLU A 303 26.88 19.68 3.92
N LEU A 304 26.27 18.68 3.27
CA LEU A 304 26.66 18.24 1.92
C LEU A 304 26.44 19.34 0.88
N VAL A 305 25.27 19.98 0.89
CA VAL A 305 24.93 21.09 -0.01
C VAL A 305 25.90 22.25 0.15
N ASN A 306 26.20 22.65 1.40
CA ASN A 306 27.16 23.71 1.67
C ASN A 306 28.54 23.37 1.12
N GLU A 307 28.96 22.12 1.22
CA GLU A 307 30.25 21.68 0.67
C GLU A 307 30.26 21.69 -0.87
N ILE A 308 29.19 21.21 -1.51
CA ILE A 308 29.08 21.24 -2.97
C ILE A 308 29.16 22.68 -3.51
N VAL A 309 28.45 23.59 -2.87
CA VAL A 309 28.42 25.01 -3.26
C VAL A 309 29.76 25.70 -2.98
N VAL A 310 30.35 25.49 -1.79
CA VAL A 310 31.57 26.20 -1.41
C VAL A 310 32.81 25.64 -2.12
N LYS A 311 32.99 24.33 -2.13
CA LYS A 311 34.21 23.68 -2.64
C LYS A 311 34.21 23.61 -4.16
N TRP A 312 33.10 23.21 -4.76
CA TRP A 312 33.01 22.97 -6.21
C TRP A 312 32.23 24.05 -6.96
N LYS A 313 31.79 25.12 -6.30
CA LYS A 313 30.99 26.19 -6.90
C LYS A 313 29.74 25.67 -7.63
N GLY A 314 29.19 24.54 -7.16
CA GLY A 314 28.06 23.85 -7.79
C GLY A 314 28.36 23.18 -9.14
N LYS A 315 29.63 23.05 -9.54
CA LYS A 315 30.01 22.51 -10.87
C LYS A 315 30.33 21.02 -10.85
N GLU A 316 30.79 20.49 -9.73
CA GLU A 316 31.14 19.07 -9.58
C GLU A 316 30.27 18.43 -8.51
N TRP A 317 29.75 17.24 -8.82
CA TRP A 317 28.92 16.44 -7.93
C TRP A 317 29.73 15.27 -7.41
N LYS A 318 30.61 15.54 -6.44
CA LYS A 318 31.49 14.54 -5.83
C LYS A 318 31.14 14.31 -4.36
N ASN A 319 31.38 13.11 -3.88
CA ASN A 319 31.37 12.81 -2.45
C ASN A 319 32.58 13.52 -1.80
N PRO A 320 32.39 14.41 -0.82
CA PRO A 320 33.48 15.19 -0.23
C PRO A 320 34.48 14.38 0.60
N VAL A 321 34.13 13.14 0.96
CA VAL A 321 34.96 12.22 1.74
C VAL A 321 35.81 11.33 0.83
N THR A 322 35.21 10.77 -0.23
CA THR A 322 35.90 9.83 -1.14
C THR A 322 36.45 10.48 -2.41
N ASP A 323 36.01 11.71 -2.74
CA ASP A 323 36.24 12.42 -4.00
C ASP A 323 35.70 11.71 -5.25
N GLU A 324 34.88 10.66 -5.08
CA GLU A 324 34.20 9.95 -6.17
C GLU A 324 32.96 10.71 -6.64
N PHE A 325 32.59 10.58 -7.92
CA PHE A 325 31.39 11.23 -8.46
C PHE A 325 30.12 10.54 -7.93
N PHE A 326 29.14 11.34 -7.51
CA PHE A 326 27.80 10.85 -7.22
C PHE A 326 27.16 10.25 -8.48
N SER A 327 26.34 9.22 -8.30
CA SER A 327 25.56 8.66 -9.40
C SER A 327 24.51 9.68 -9.89
N ALA A 328 24.05 9.54 -11.14
CA ALA A 328 22.99 10.40 -11.68
C ALA A 328 21.71 10.35 -10.83
N GLN A 329 21.42 9.19 -10.23
CA GLN A 329 20.28 9.01 -9.34
C GLN A 329 20.46 9.75 -8.01
N ASP A 330 21.67 9.69 -7.43
CA ASP A 330 21.98 10.43 -6.20
C ASP A 330 21.90 11.95 -6.44
N ILE A 331 22.46 12.44 -7.55
CA ILE A 331 22.36 13.85 -7.93
C ILE A 331 20.89 14.28 -8.04
N LYS A 332 20.05 13.47 -8.72
CA LYS A 332 18.62 13.73 -8.81
C LYS A 332 17.96 13.80 -7.43
N ARG A 333 18.25 12.85 -6.54
CA ARG A 333 17.73 12.84 -5.16
C ARG A 333 18.16 14.06 -4.36
N ILE A 334 19.43 14.44 -4.43
CA ILE A 334 19.96 15.64 -3.76
C ILE A 334 19.20 16.88 -4.24
N ARG A 335 18.99 17.05 -5.55
CA ARG A 335 18.29 18.22 -6.13
C ARG A 335 16.79 18.25 -5.82
N GLU A 336 16.16 17.08 -5.71
CA GLU A 336 14.73 16.97 -5.38
C GLU A 336 14.46 17.23 -3.89
N HIS A 337 15.45 16.99 -3.03
CA HIS A 337 15.36 17.25 -1.61
C HIS A 337 15.19 18.75 -1.32
N PRO A 338 14.33 19.16 -0.35
CA PRO A 338 14.07 20.57 -0.06
C PRO A 338 15.32 21.44 0.12
N LEU A 339 16.34 20.92 0.82
CA LEU A 339 17.61 21.61 1.06
C LEU A 339 18.56 21.65 -0.13
N GLY A 340 18.40 20.76 -1.11
CA GLY A 340 19.23 20.75 -2.32
C GLY A 340 18.59 21.45 -3.52
N ARG A 341 17.34 21.93 -3.39
CA ARG A 341 16.70 22.75 -4.42
C ARG A 341 17.47 24.07 -4.58
N GLY A 342 17.96 24.33 -5.79
CA GLY A 342 18.67 25.58 -6.13
C GLY A 342 20.17 25.40 -6.38
N ILE A 343 20.67 24.17 -6.26
CA ILE A 343 21.97 23.72 -6.81
C ILE A 343 21.72 23.09 -8.17
#